data_AF-A0A848CT61-F1
#
_entry.id   AF-A0A848CT61-F1
#
_cell.length_a   1.000
_cell.length_b   1.000
_cell.length_c   1.000
_cell.angle_alpha   90.00
_cell.angle_beta   90.00
_cell.angle_gamma   90.00
#
_symmetry.space_group_name_H-M   'P 1'
#
loop_
_entity.id
_entity.type
_entity.pdbx_description
1 polymer ?
#
loop_
_entity_poly.entity_id
_entity_poly.type
_entity_poly.pdbx_seq_one_letter_code
_entity_poly.pdbx_strand_id
1 'polypeptide(L)'
;MSLYKRIKNIIKKPEAPAPEKSVLDLEPGDIVDVSLVTYQVIGRTYYPQRRAVFLTLQDGNDLAYLKIEKREQVQHELYTAIDGRLDSFDEIPTTIEMEDVVYHLEEQYSGQVLTIGNTPFSMAGEQYVWDFQSDDRKLLRIEWQDGRMMMYEGESVIPADVQVMRAT
;
A
#
# COMPACT_ATOMS: atom_id res chain seq x y z
N MET A 1 -6.13 35.88 42.40
CA MET A 1 -6.44 34.86 41.37
C MET A 1 -7.95 34.71 41.26
N SER A 2 -8.56 35.14 40.15
CA SER A 2 -10.02 35.32 40.05
C SER A 2 -10.76 34.02 39.70
N LEU A 3 -11.81 33.72 40.47
CA LEU A 3 -12.78 32.62 40.32
C LEU A 3 -13.38 32.52 38.90
N TYR A 4 -13.40 33.62 38.14
CA TYR A 4 -13.86 33.66 36.75
C TYR A 4 -13.03 32.80 35.78
N LYS A 5 -11.72 32.64 36.02
CA LYS A 5 -10.88 31.74 35.18
C LYS A 5 -11.22 30.26 35.41
N ARG A 6 -11.73 29.89 36.59
CA ARG A 6 -12.12 28.51 36.91
C ARG A 6 -13.40 28.07 36.20
N ILE A 7 -14.37 28.97 36.03
CA ILE A 7 -15.66 28.64 35.41
C ILE A 7 -15.52 28.51 33.88
N LYS A 8 -14.62 29.29 33.26
CA LYS A 8 -14.43 29.29 31.80
C LYS A 8 -13.86 27.98 31.23
N ASN A 9 -13.20 27.16 32.07
CA ASN A 9 -12.69 25.85 31.68
C ASN A 9 -13.73 24.71 31.78
N ILE A 10 -14.89 24.96 32.40
CA ILE A 10 -15.98 23.96 32.53
C ILE A 10 -16.86 23.93 31.26
N ILE A 11 -16.84 25.02 30.47
CA ILE A 11 -17.67 25.19 29.26
C ILE A 11 -16.86 24.91 27.98
N LYS A 12 -15.61 24.45 28.09
CA LYS A 12 -14.83 24.04 26.92
C LYS A 12 -15.43 22.72 26.41
N LYS A 13 -16.21 22.79 25.32
CA LYS A 13 -16.63 21.60 24.58
C LYS A 13 -15.36 20.77 24.31
N PRO A 14 -15.40 19.44 24.53
CA PRO A 14 -14.32 18.57 24.09
C PRO A 14 -14.02 18.88 22.62
N GLU A 15 -12.75 19.01 22.29
CA GLU A 15 -12.32 19.09 20.90
C GLU A 15 -12.89 17.88 20.18
N ALA A 16 -13.50 18.10 19.01
CA ALA A 16 -14.08 17.00 18.26
C ALA A 16 -13.00 15.91 18.08
N PRO A 17 -13.32 14.62 18.31
CA PRO A 17 -12.34 13.57 18.08
C PRO A 17 -11.76 13.74 16.68
N ALA A 18 -10.43 13.71 16.57
CA ALA A 18 -9.76 13.81 15.29
C ALA A 18 -10.39 12.77 14.34
N PRO A 19 -10.68 13.11 13.08
CA PRO A 19 -11.25 12.16 12.14
C PRO A 19 -10.31 10.94 12.07
N GLU A 20 -10.88 9.74 12.17
CA GLU A 20 -10.11 8.51 11.95
C GLU A 20 -9.48 8.58 10.56
N LYS A 21 -8.14 8.51 10.49
CA LYS A 21 -7.45 8.50 9.20
C LYS A 21 -7.92 7.29 8.40
N SER A 22 -8.21 7.52 7.11
CA SER A 22 -8.44 6.42 6.18
C SER A 22 -7.16 5.61 6.02
N VAL A 23 -7.28 4.33 5.69
CA VAL A 23 -6.12 3.48 5.37
C VAL A 23 -5.32 4.03 4.17
N LEU A 24 -5.98 4.77 3.27
CA LEU A 24 -5.34 5.48 2.14
C LEU A 24 -4.44 6.66 2.56
N ASP A 25 -4.66 7.18 3.77
CA ASP A 25 -3.99 8.37 4.31
C ASP A 25 -2.85 7.98 5.28
N LEU A 26 -2.51 6.68 5.36
CA LEU A 26 -1.38 6.21 6.15
C LEU A 26 -0.08 6.74 5.58
N GLU A 27 0.80 7.18 6.47
CA GLU A 27 2.11 7.75 6.17
C GLU A 27 3.23 7.01 6.91
N PRO A 28 4.49 7.16 6.47
CA PRO A 28 5.62 6.60 7.20
C PRO A 28 5.62 7.03 8.68
N GLY A 29 5.70 6.05 9.59
CA GLY A 29 5.59 6.24 11.03
C GLY A 29 4.27 5.76 11.64
N ASP A 30 3.23 5.57 10.82
CA ASP A 30 1.96 5.00 11.24
C ASP A 30 2.08 3.49 11.47
N ILE A 31 1.14 2.92 12.25
CA ILE A 31 1.07 1.49 12.57
C ILE A 31 -0.26 0.93 12.07
N VAL A 32 -0.18 -0.18 11.32
CA VAL A 32 -1.32 -0.87 10.74
C VAL A 32 -1.23 -2.36 11.04
N ASP A 33 -2.34 -2.95 11.44
CA ASP A 33 -2.50 -4.39 11.52
C ASP A 33 -3.10 -4.89 10.21
N VAL A 34 -2.48 -5.90 9.60
CA VAL A 34 -2.97 -6.58 8.40
C VAL A 34 -2.96 -8.08 8.68
N SER A 35 -4.13 -8.71 8.62
CA SER A 35 -4.28 -10.16 8.83
C SER A 35 -3.63 -10.65 10.14
N LEU A 36 -3.85 -9.90 11.23
CA LEU A 36 -3.31 -10.15 12.59
C LEU A 36 -1.80 -9.95 12.76
N VAL A 37 -1.12 -9.38 11.77
CA VAL A 37 0.30 -8.98 11.88
C VAL A 37 0.40 -7.47 11.95
N THR A 38 1.13 -6.96 12.95
CA THR A 38 1.32 -5.54 13.18
C THR A 38 2.55 -5.04 12.43
N TYR A 39 2.34 -4.07 11.55
CA TYR A 39 3.41 -3.46 10.77
C TYR A 39 3.58 -1.99 11.10
N GLN A 40 4.83 -1.52 11.01
CA GLN A 40 5.12 -0.11 10.86
C GLN A 40 5.10 0.26 9.37
N VAL A 41 4.42 1.34 9.01
CA VAL A 41 4.52 1.93 7.67
C VAL A 41 5.87 2.66 7.59
N ILE A 42 6.72 2.28 6.64
CA ILE A 42 8.03 2.92 6.43
C ILE A 42 8.12 3.68 5.10
N GLY A 43 7.22 3.39 4.16
CA GLY A 43 7.19 4.02 2.85
C GLY A 43 5.78 4.06 2.27
N ARG A 44 5.56 5.00 1.36
CA ARG A 44 4.30 5.21 0.66
C ARG A 44 4.54 5.65 -0.77
N THR A 45 4.05 4.86 -1.72
CA THR A 45 3.92 5.25 -3.13
C THR A 45 2.45 5.56 -3.41
N TYR A 46 2.15 6.76 -3.90
CA TYR A 46 0.78 7.21 -4.18
C TYR A 46 0.56 7.38 -5.67
N TYR A 47 -0.56 6.85 -6.16
CA TYR A 47 -1.05 6.97 -7.54
C TYR A 47 -2.28 7.90 -7.56
N PRO A 48 -2.12 9.21 -7.83
CA PRO A 48 -3.24 10.16 -7.76
C PRO A 48 -4.37 9.83 -8.73
N GLN A 49 -4.01 9.35 -9.92
CA GLN A 49 -4.97 9.06 -11.00
C GLN A 49 -5.86 7.85 -10.68
N ARG A 50 -5.38 6.91 -9.85
CA ARG A 50 -6.11 5.71 -9.43
C ARG A 50 -6.72 5.81 -8.04
N ARG A 51 -6.41 6.86 -7.26
CA ARG A 51 -6.70 6.92 -5.82
C ARG A 51 -6.23 5.66 -5.11
N ALA A 52 -4.99 5.28 -5.39
CA ALA A 52 -4.35 4.09 -4.84
C ALA A 52 -3.06 4.44 -4.10
N VAL A 53 -2.75 3.70 -3.04
CA VAL A 53 -1.45 3.73 -2.37
C VAL A 53 -0.84 2.33 -2.36
N PHE A 54 0.48 2.29 -2.41
CA PHE A 54 1.28 1.09 -2.19
C PHE A 54 2.20 1.38 -1.00
N LEU A 55 1.84 0.83 0.15
CA LEU A 55 2.55 1.04 1.41
C LEU A 55 3.66 0.02 1.54
N THR A 56 4.84 0.47 1.95
CA THR A 56 5.92 -0.40 2.39
C THR A 56 5.80 -0.59 3.90
N LEU A 57 5.60 -1.84 4.29
CA LEU A 57 5.34 -2.27 5.66
C LEU A 57 6.57 -3.01 6.20
N GLN A 58 6.87 -2.80 7.48
CA GLN A 58 7.96 -3.47 8.16
C GLN A 58 7.48 -4.14 9.45
N ASP A 59 7.81 -5.42 9.60
CA ASP A 59 7.75 -6.16 10.86
C ASP A 59 9.15 -6.73 11.14
N GLY A 60 9.88 -6.12 12.07
CA GLY A 60 11.27 -6.47 12.33
C GLY A 60 12.15 -6.34 11.07
N ASN A 61 12.61 -7.48 10.56
CA ASN A 61 13.42 -7.54 9.33
C ASN A 61 12.59 -7.86 8.08
N ASP A 62 11.33 -8.25 8.25
CA ASP A 62 10.46 -8.68 7.16
C ASP A 62 9.75 -7.46 6.56
N LEU A 63 9.68 -7.44 5.23
CA LEU A 63 8.98 -6.42 4.47
C LEU A 63 7.75 -7.02 3.82
N ALA A 64 6.65 -6.26 3.88
CA ALA A 64 5.45 -6.54 3.14
C ALA A 64 4.99 -5.28 2.40
N TYR A 65 4.13 -5.44 1.42
CA TYR A 65 3.61 -4.32 0.65
C TYR A 65 2.09 -4.39 0.57
N LEU A 66 1.43 -3.37 1.08
CA LEU A 66 -0.03 -3.29 1.08
C LEU A 66 -0.47 -2.31 -0.01
N LYS A 67 -1.10 -2.84 -1.07
CA LYS A 67 -1.80 -2.03 -2.05
C LYS A 67 -3.21 -1.76 -1.54
N ILE A 68 -3.61 -0.50 -1.60
CA ILE A 68 -4.97 -0.07 -1.26
C ILE A 68 -5.46 0.77 -2.41
N GLU A 69 -6.56 0.35 -3.03
CA GLU A 69 -7.14 1.06 -4.17
C GLU A 69 -8.63 1.32 -3.94
N LYS A 70 -9.06 2.56 -4.15
CA LYS A 70 -10.47 2.93 -4.05
C LYS A 70 -11.11 3.01 -5.43
N ARG A 71 -11.83 1.94 -5.78
CA ARG A 71 -12.69 1.85 -6.96
C ARG A 71 -14.16 2.05 -6.54
N GLU A 72 -15.04 1.11 -6.88
CA GLU A 72 -16.39 1.02 -6.31
C GLU A 72 -16.34 0.68 -4.81
N GLN A 73 -15.45 -0.24 -4.44
CA GLN A 73 -15.11 -0.57 -3.05
C GLN A 73 -13.62 -0.34 -2.80
N VAL A 74 -13.23 -0.28 -1.54
CA VAL A 74 -11.81 -0.22 -1.16
C VAL A 74 -11.25 -1.63 -1.18
N GLN A 75 -10.31 -1.88 -2.09
CA GLN A 75 -9.63 -3.16 -2.25
C GLN A 75 -8.28 -3.11 -1.54
N HIS A 76 -7.91 -4.24 -0.94
CA HIS A 76 -6.65 -4.42 -0.21
C HIS A 76 -5.97 -5.68 -0.74
N GLU A 77 -4.69 -5.57 -1.05
CA GLU A 77 -3.88 -6.68 -1.54
C GLU A 77 -2.53 -6.61 -0.82
N LEU A 78 -2.13 -7.71 -0.19
CA LEU A 78 -0.89 -7.81 0.56
C LEU A 78 0.10 -8.65 -0.24
N TYR A 79 1.31 -8.12 -0.37
CA TYR A 79 2.36 -8.67 -1.21
C TYR A 79 3.67 -8.84 -0.44
N THR A 80 4.49 -9.77 -0.92
CA THR A 80 5.90 -9.92 -0.56
C THR A 80 6.76 -9.84 -1.82
N ALA A 81 7.96 -9.28 -1.70
CA ALA A 81 8.86 -9.18 -2.85
C ALA A 81 9.46 -10.55 -3.17
N ILE A 82 9.55 -10.85 -4.46
CA ILE A 82 10.19 -12.05 -4.99
C ILE A 82 11.27 -11.69 -6.00
N ASP A 83 12.25 -12.59 -6.14
CA ASP A 83 13.33 -12.42 -7.09
C ASP A 83 12.84 -12.70 -8.51
N GLY A 84 12.42 -11.62 -9.19
CA GLY A 84 12.13 -11.63 -10.63
C GLY A 84 13.29 -11.04 -11.43
N ARG A 85 13.68 -11.70 -12.51
CA ARG A 85 14.59 -11.13 -13.52
C ARG A 85 13.96 -11.20 -14.90
N LEU A 86 13.74 -10.04 -15.47
CA LEU A 86 13.37 -9.79 -16.86
C LEU A 86 14.37 -8.76 -17.39
N ASP A 87 14.76 -8.87 -18.65
CA ASP A 87 15.81 -8.02 -19.23
C ASP A 87 15.23 -6.69 -19.75
N SER A 88 13.92 -6.63 -20.03
CA SER A 88 13.20 -5.41 -20.43
C SER A 88 11.72 -5.42 -20.01
N PHE A 89 11.10 -4.24 -19.88
CA PHE A 89 9.66 -4.10 -19.66
C PHE A 89 8.82 -4.52 -20.89
N ASP A 90 9.40 -4.48 -22.09
CA ASP A 90 8.75 -4.94 -23.34
C ASP A 90 8.57 -6.46 -23.39
N GLU A 91 9.21 -7.20 -22.48
CA GLU A 91 9.20 -8.66 -22.44
C GLU A 91 8.16 -9.22 -21.48
N ILE A 92 7.38 -8.37 -20.79
CA ILE A 92 6.39 -8.84 -19.83
C ILE A 92 5.25 -9.55 -20.59
N PRO A 93 5.12 -10.88 -20.44
CA PRO A 93 4.12 -11.63 -21.19
C PRO A 93 2.73 -11.43 -20.58
N THR A 94 1.68 -11.82 -21.32
CA THR A 94 0.30 -11.82 -20.81
C THR A 94 -0.02 -13.02 -19.93
N THR A 95 0.90 -13.99 -19.82
CA THR A 95 0.76 -15.17 -18.98
C THR A 95 2.13 -15.56 -18.43
N ILE A 96 2.19 -15.85 -17.13
CA ILE A 96 3.41 -16.22 -16.40
C ILE A 96 3.14 -17.53 -15.67
N GLU A 97 4.04 -18.51 -15.80
CA GLU A 97 3.98 -19.76 -15.04
C GLU A 97 5.11 -19.74 -14.00
N MET A 98 4.75 -19.90 -12.73
CA MET A 98 5.68 -19.89 -11.61
C MET A 98 5.20 -20.89 -10.55
N GLU A 99 6.06 -21.83 -10.16
CA GLU A 99 5.75 -22.85 -9.13
C GLU A 99 4.42 -23.59 -9.37
N ASP A 100 4.21 -24.07 -10.60
CA ASP A 100 2.97 -24.75 -11.04
C ASP A 100 1.69 -23.88 -10.96
N VAL A 101 1.81 -22.57 -10.73
CA VAL A 101 0.73 -21.60 -10.79
C VAL A 101 0.81 -20.82 -12.10
N VAL A 102 -0.32 -20.75 -12.80
CA VAL A 102 -0.45 -19.93 -14.01
C VAL A 102 -1.14 -18.62 -13.64
N TYR A 103 -0.44 -17.52 -13.89
CA TYR A 103 -0.92 -16.16 -13.73
C TYR A 103 -1.30 -15.57 -15.08
N HIS A 104 -2.45 -14.91 -15.14
CA HIS A 104 -2.94 -14.22 -16.32
C HIS A 104 -2.95 -12.71 -16.08
N LEU A 105 -2.51 -11.93 -17.07
CA LEU A 105 -2.50 -10.48 -16.97
C LEU A 105 -3.93 -9.96 -16.82
N GLU A 106 -4.19 -9.28 -15.72
CA GLU A 106 -5.49 -8.65 -15.44
C GLU A 106 -5.47 -7.19 -15.87
N GLU A 107 -4.43 -6.46 -15.47
CA GLU A 107 -4.34 -5.03 -15.70
C GLU A 107 -2.90 -4.60 -15.99
N GLN A 108 -2.74 -3.72 -16.97
CA GLN A 108 -1.47 -3.04 -17.27
C GLN A 108 -1.71 -1.54 -17.31
N TYR A 109 -0.84 -0.78 -16.67
CA TYR A 109 -0.93 0.68 -16.68
C TYR A 109 0.40 1.37 -16.41
N SER A 110 0.46 2.66 -16.74
CA SER A 110 1.49 3.58 -16.26
C SER A 110 0.87 4.81 -15.60
N GLY A 111 1.63 5.48 -14.75
CA GLY A 111 1.18 6.71 -14.12
C GLY A 111 2.30 7.43 -13.37
N GLN A 112 2.11 8.73 -13.17
CA GLN A 112 2.98 9.53 -12.31
C GLN A 112 2.70 9.19 -10.84
N VAL A 113 3.74 8.84 -10.09
CA VAL A 113 3.67 8.50 -8.68
C VAL A 113 4.39 9.52 -7.80
N LEU A 114 3.90 9.65 -6.57
CA LEU A 114 4.56 10.40 -5.51
C LEU A 114 5.04 9.43 -4.44
N THR A 115 6.27 9.57 -3.98
CA THR A 115 6.90 8.67 -3.02
C THR A 115 7.30 9.42 -1.75
N ILE A 116 7.09 8.79 -0.60
CA ILE A 116 7.48 9.31 0.73
C ILE A 116 8.06 8.15 1.53
N GLY A 117 9.18 8.37 2.21
CA GLY A 117 9.83 7.36 3.07
C GLY A 117 10.60 6.32 2.27
N ASN A 118 10.66 5.09 2.79
CA ASN A 118 11.39 3.97 2.23
C ASN A 118 10.48 3.11 1.34
N THR A 119 10.49 3.39 0.04
CA THR A 119 9.72 2.68 -0.99
C THR A 119 10.67 1.92 -1.93
N PRO A 120 10.18 0.87 -2.64
CA PRO A 120 10.99 0.13 -3.60
C PRO A 120 11.62 1.03 -4.68
N PHE A 121 10.86 2.02 -5.12
CA PHE A 121 11.33 3.10 -5.99
C PHE A 121 11.29 4.40 -5.21
N SER A 122 12.45 4.97 -4.90
CA SER A 122 12.56 6.16 -4.05
C SER A 122 12.23 7.46 -4.77
N MET A 123 12.34 7.49 -6.09
CA MET A 123 12.09 8.68 -6.91
C MET A 123 10.62 8.76 -7.31
N ALA A 124 10.04 9.96 -7.23
CA ALA A 124 8.79 10.26 -7.92
C ALA A 124 9.01 10.22 -9.44
N GLY A 125 7.99 9.83 -10.20
CA GLY A 125 8.10 9.76 -11.66
C GLY A 125 7.07 8.85 -12.29
N GLU A 126 7.27 8.51 -13.57
CA GLU A 126 6.44 7.53 -14.25
C GLU A 126 6.82 6.12 -13.79
N GLN A 127 5.82 5.36 -13.35
CA GLN A 127 5.96 3.95 -13.01
C GLN A 127 5.00 3.14 -13.87
N TYR A 128 5.48 2.01 -14.37
CA TYR A 128 4.70 1.02 -15.10
C TYR A 128 4.38 -0.15 -14.17
N VAL A 129 3.16 -0.66 -14.28
CA VAL A 129 2.64 -1.72 -13.43
C VAL A 129 1.89 -2.74 -14.28
N TRP A 130 2.12 -4.01 -13.96
CA TRP A 130 1.38 -5.16 -14.48
C TRP A 130 0.88 -5.95 -13.30
N ASP A 131 -0.44 -6.01 -13.14
CA ASP A 131 -1.12 -6.83 -12.15
C ASP A 131 -1.66 -8.08 -12.85
N PHE A 132 -1.34 -9.24 -12.28
CA PHE A 132 -1.73 -10.55 -12.76
C PHE A 132 -2.50 -11.29 -11.66
N GLN A 133 -3.37 -12.18 -12.10
CA GLN A 133 -4.14 -13.04 -11.21
C GLN A 133 -4.16 -14.47 -11.75
N SER A 134 -4.05 -15.43 -10.85
CA SER A 134 -4.24 -16.85 -11.14
C SER A 134 -5.68 -17.29 -10.88
N ASP A 135 -6.03 -18.47 -11.39
CA ASP A 135 -7.34 -19.07 -11.15
C ASP A 135 -7.59 -19.40 -9.66
N ASP A 136 -6.53 -19.60 -8.87
CA ASP A 136 -6.57 -19.84 -7.42
C ASP A 136 -6.51 -18.57 -6.57
N ARG A 137 -6.71 -17.39 -7.18
CA ARG A 137 -6.74 -16.05 -6.54
C ARG A 137 -5.40 -15.59 -5.96
N LYS A 138 -4.29 -16.20 -6.35
CA LYS A 138 -2.97 -15.63 -6.11
C LYS A 138 -2.77 -14.42 -7.01
N LEU A 139 -2.06 -13.44 -6.50
CA LEU A 139 -1.76 -12.20 -7.19
C LEU A 139 -0.27 -12.17 -7.49
N LEU A 140 0.04 -11.63 -8.66
CA LEU A 140 1.40 -11.33 -9.05
C LEU A 140 1.44 -9.91 -9.58
N ARG A 141 2.39 -9.13 -9.08
CA ARG A 141 2.55 -7.73 -9.47
C ARG A 141 3.97 -7.51 -9.95
N ILE A 142 4.12 -6.85 -11.09
CA ILE A 142 5.40 -6.41 -11.62
C ILE A 142 5.37 -4.89 -11.72
N GLU A 143 6.42 -4.24 -11.26
CA GLU A 143 6.61 -2.80 -11.34
C GLU A 143 7.92 -2.47 -12.03
N TRP A 144 7.91 -1.47 -12.90
CA TRP A 144 9.09 -0.95 -13.57
C TRP A 144 9.18 0.57 -13.47
N GLN A 145 10.35 1.07 -13.11
CA GLN A 145 10.66 2.49 -13.09
C GLN A 145 12.17 2.71 -13.25
N ASP A 146 12.55 3.61 -14.16
CA ASP A 146 13.93 4.06 -14.37
C ASP A 146 14.97 2.91 -14.47
N GLY A 147 14.66 1.89 -15.27
CA GLY A 147 15.55 0.75 -15.49
C GLY A 147 15.60 -0.27 -14.35
N ARG A 148 14.77 -0.10 -13.32
CA ARG A 148 14.63 -1.02 -12.20
C ARG A 148 13.29 -1.71 -12.24
N MET A 149 13.30 -2.95 -11.77
CA MET A 149 12.13 -3.78 -11.66
C MET A 149 11.97 -4.29 -10.25
N MET A 150 10.72 -4.45 -9.86
CA MET A 150 10.33 -5.22 -8.69
C MET A 150 9.22 -6.18 -9.07
N MET A 151 9.26 -7.37 -8.51
CA MET A 151 8.24 -8.39 -8.67
C MET A 151 7.74 -8.78 -7.29
N TYR A 152 6.44 -9.02 -7.18
CA TYR A 152 5.80 -9.33 -5.92
C TYR A 152 4.76 -10.41 -6.11
N GLU A 153 4.67 -11.33 -5.17
CA GLU A 153 3.57 -12.28 -5.05
C GLU A 153 2.70 -11.89 -3.86
N GLY A 154 1.40 -12.15 -3.94
CA GLY A 154 0.48 -11.73 -2.91
C GLY A 154 -0.91 -12.33 -3.01
N GLU A 155 -1.80 -11.81 -2.18
CA GLU A 155 -3.19 -12.23 -2.08
C GLU A 155 -4.10 -11.06 -1.71
N SER A 156 -5.39 -11.18 -2.05
CA SER A 156 -6.39 -10.21 -1.61
C SER A 156 -6.65 -10.34 -0.11
N VAL A 157 -6.69 -9.20 0.59
CA VAL A 157 -7.02 -9.13 2.01
C VAL A 157 -8.40 -8.53 2.18
N ILE A 158 -9.21 -9.09 3.09
CA ILE A 158 -10.52 -8.53 3.37
C ILE A 158 -10.39 -7.22 4.13
N PRO A 159 -11.23 -6.20 3.87
CA PRO A 159 -11.13 -4.91 4.55
C PRO A 159 -11.21 -4.98 6.09
N ALA A 160 -11.91 -5.99 6.63
CA ALA A 160 -12.04 -6.19 8.08
C ALA A 160 -10.70 -6.60 8.76
N ASP A 161 -9.78 -7.15 7.98
CA ASP A 161 -8.46 -7.61 8.45
C ASP A 161 -7.41 -6.50 8.37
N VAL A 162 -7.78 -5.28 7.95
CA VAL A 162 -6.91 -4.12 7.90
C VAL A 162 -7.37 -3.10 8.94
N GLN A 163 -6.55 -2.88 9.98
CA GLN A 163 -6.89 -1.99 11.09
C GLN A 163 -5.79 -0.96 11.33
N VAL A 164 -6.17 0.31 11.37
CA VAL A 164 -5.24 1.40 11.71
C VAL A 164 -5.11 1.46 13.23
N MET A 165 -3.94 1.10 13.73
CA MET A 165 -3.67 1.05 15.18
C MET A 165 -3.19 2.39 15.71
N ARG A 166 -2.37 3.08 14.93
CA ARG A 166 -1.87 4.42 15.25
C ARG A 166 -1.64 5.20 13.97
N ALA A 167 -2.27 6.36 13.92
CA ALA A 167 -2.04 7.38 12.90
C ALA A 167 -1.48 8.64 13.58
N THR A 168 -0.34 9.14 13.09
CA THR A 168 0.36 10.32 13.64
C THR A 168 -0.04 11.62 12.96
#